data_AF-A0A954QW09-F1
#
_entry.id   AF-A0A954QW09-F1
#
_cell.length_a   1.000
_cell.length_b   1.000
_cell.length_c   1.000
_cell.angle_alpha   90.00
_cell.angle_beta   90.00
_cell.angle_gamma   90.00
#
_symmetry.space_group_name_H-M   'P 1'
#
loop_
_entity.id
_entity.type
_entity.pdbx_description
1 polymer ?
#
loop_
_entity_poly.entity_id
_entity_poly.type
_entity_poly.pdbx_seq_one_letter_code
_entity_poly.pdbx_strand_id
1 'polypeptide(L)'
;MNRRQLEKLGVPDTCFKEGIAAVQNLVQGEKLKGKQVKQRVQQIVESPELFVADSNVGEFARALVEESQFTRPEPIAYRTWGDAGIDPASHAQMRQ
;
A
#
# COMPACT_ATOMS: atom_id res chain seq x y z
N MET A 1 -18.16 -7.94 2.43
CA MET A 1 -17.70 -6.64 1.90
C MET A 1 -16.81 -6.92 0.70
N ASN A 2 -16.88 -6.14 -0.38
CA ASN A 2 -16.07 -6.33 -1.59
C ASN A 2 -14.90 -5.33 -1.65
N ARG A 3 -13.86 -5.63 -2.43
CA ARG A 3 -12.64 -4.80 -2.63
C ARG A 3 -12.96 -3.31 -2.86
N ARG A 4 -13.91 -2.99 -3.75
CA ARG A 4 -14.40 -1.61 -4.00
C ARG A 4 -14.92 -0.87 -2.76
N GLN A 5 -15.43 -1.57 -1.75
CA GLN A 5 -15.90 -0.95 -0.52
C GLN A 5 -14.74 -0.62 0.41
N LEU A 6 -13.68 -1.43 0.44
CA LEU A 6 -12.45 -1.15 1.17
C LEU A 6 -11.69 0.01 0.53
N GLU A 7 -11.63 0.05 -0.80
CA GLU A 7 -11.03 1.16 -1.56
C GLU A 7 -11.71 2.50 -1.23
N LYS A 8 -13.05 2.53 -1.21
CA LYS A 8 -13.83 3.71 -0.80
C LYS A 8 -13.61 4.14 0.65
N LEU A 9 -13.12 3.25 1.51
CA LEU A 9 -12.81 3.53 2.90
C LEU A 9 -11.37 4.02 3.09
N GLY A 10 -10.58 4.10 2.02
CA GLY A 10 -9.19 4.58 2.06
C GLY A 10 -8.15 3.49 2.28
N VAL A 11 -8.50 2.21 2.10
CA VAL A 11 -7.55 1.10 2.22
C VAL A 11 -6.67 1.02 0.97
N PRO A 12 -5.32 1.03 1.11
CA PRO A 12 -4.39 0.85 0.00
C PRO A 12 -4.55 -0.51 -0.70
N ASP A 13 -4.24 -0.57 -2.00
CA ASP A 13 -4.35 -1.79 -2.81
C ASP A 13 -3.54 -2.98 -2.27
N THR A 14 -2.38 -2.66 -1.70
CA THR A 14 -1.44 -3.61 -1.09
C THR A 14 -2.04 -4.30 0.13
N CYS A 15 -2.90 -3.60 0.89
CA CYS A 15 -3.49 -4.06 2.15
C CYS A 15 -4.88 -4.72 1.98
N PHE A 16 -5.33 -4.99 0.74
CA PHE A 16 -6.67 -5.52 0.54
C PHE A 16 -6.87 -6.95 1.03
N LYS A 17 -5.83 -7.79 1.00
CA LYS A 17 -5.95 -9.19 1.45
C LYS A 17 -6.13 -9.22 2.97
N GLU A 18 -5.33 -8.44 3.67
CA GLU A 18 -5.30 -8.24 5.11
C GLU A 18 -6.61 -7.58 5.57
N GLY A 19 -7.12 -6.60 4.80
CA GLY A 19 -8.41 -5.98 5.05
C GLY A 19 -9.60 -6.93 4.92
N ILE A 20 -9.58 -7.84 3.93
CA ILE A 20 -10.61 -8.87 3.79
C ILE A 20 -10.54 -9.87 4.96
N ALA A 21 -9.34 -10.29 5.36
CA ALA A 21 -9.13 -11.18 6.49
C ALA A 21 -9.62 -10.54 7.80
N ALA A 22 -9.26 -9.28 8.07
CA ALA A 22 -9.74 -8.53 9.22
C ALA A 22 -11.27 -8.43 9.27
N VAL A 23 -11.93 -8.18 8.12
CA VAL A 23 -13.39 -8.19 8.03
C VAL A 23 -13.98 -9.56 8.38
N GLN A 24 -13.37 -10.66 7.92
CA GLN A 24 -13.82 -12.00 8.25
C GLN A 24 -13.65 -12.29 9.75
N ASN A 25 -12.52 -11.91 10.33
CA ASN A 25 -12.24 -12.05 11.76
C ASN A 25 -13.20 -11.24 12.62
N LEU A 26 -13.55 -10.00 12.24
CA LEU A 26 -14.53 -9.18 12.93
C LEU A 26 -15.95 -9.77 12.89
N VAL A 27 -16.31 -10.41 11.77
CA VAL A 27 -17.62 -11.09 11.62
C VAL A 27 -17.66 -12.38 12.43
N GLN A 28 -16.55 -13.14 12.49
CA GLN A 28 -16.49 -14.40 13.22
C GLN A 28 -16.29 -14.23 14.73
N GLY A 29 -15.41 -13.34 15.15
CA GLY A 29 -15.07 -13.09 16.55
C GLY A 29 -16.12 -12.25 17.27
N GLU A 30 -16.38 -11.03 16.79
CA GLU A 30 -17.28 -10.08 17.47
C GLU A 30 -18.74 -10.19 17.01
N LYS A 31 -19.06 -11.08 16.05
CA LYS A 31 -20.41 -11.21 15.43
C LYS A 31 -20.96 -9.86 14.93
N LEU A 32 -20.09 -8.96 14.50
CA LEU A 32 -20.49 -7.62 14.07
C LEU A 32 -21.30 -7.68 12.77
N LYS A 33 -22.36 -6.88 12.71
CA LYS A 33 -23.18 -6.73 11.50
C LYS A 33 -22.50 -5.78 10.52
N GLY A 34 -22.75 -5.95 9.22
CA GLY A 34 -22.02 -5.26 8.14
C GLY A 34 -21.94 -3.72 8.21
N LYS A 35 -22.83 -3.04 8.97
CA LYS A 35 -22.72 -1.59 9.24
C LYS A 35 -21.63 -1.28 10.28
N GLN A 36 -21.54 -2.08 11.34
CA GLN A 36 -20.51 -1.94 12.38
C GLN A 36 -19.13 -2.31 11.84
N VAL A 37 -19.05 -3.34 10.99
CA VAL A 37 -17.78 -3.71 10.34
C VAL A 37 -17.22 -2.55 9.51
N LYS A 38 -18.06 -1.84 8.75
CA LYS A 38 -17.61 -0.65 7.99
C LYS A 38 -17.08 0.45 8.90
N GLN A 39 -17.79 0.75 9.99
CA GLN A 39 -17.32 1.75 10.97
C GLN A 39 -16.00 1.33 11.61
N ARG A 40 -15.87 0.04 11.95
CA ARG A 40 -14.64 -0.49 12.55
C ARG A 40 -13.46 -0.39 11.60
N VAL A 41 -13.64 -0.79 10.34
CA VAL A 41 -12.60 -0.65 9.31
C VAL A 41 -12.23 0.82 9.10
N GLN A 42 -13.21 1.73 9.09
CA GLN A 42 -12.93 3.16 8.98
C GLN A 42 -12.11 3.69 10.16
N GLN A 43 -12.43 3.28 11.40
CA GLN A 43 -11.63 3.61 12.59
C GLN A 43 -10.20 3.08 12.50
N ILE A 44 -10.03 1.86 11.98
CA ILE A 44 -8.70 1.26 11.81
C ILE A 44 -7.88 2.02 10.76
N VAL A 45 -8.50 2.47 9.66
CA VAL A 45 -7.82 3.28 8.64
C VAL A 45 -7.45 4.67 9.18
N GLU A 46 -8.32 5.28 10.01
CA GLU A 46 -8.09 6.60 10.59
C GLU A 46 -7.04 6.58 11.71
N SER A 47 -6.91 5.47 12.45
CA SER A 47 -5.96 5.35 13.56
C SER A 47 -5.42 3.92 13.68
N PRO A 48 -4.63 3.44 12.71
CA PRO A 48 -4.19 2.04 12.66
C PRO A 48 -3.33 1.67 13.87
N GLU A 49 -2.58 2.63 14.43
CA GLU A 49 -1.70 2.48 15.59
C GLU A 49 -2.41 1.91 16.82
N LEU A 50 -3.68 2.27 17.03
CA LEU A 50 -4.48 1.82 18.17
C LEU A 50 -4.90 0.34 18.08
N PHE A 51 -4.85 -0.23 16.87
CA PHE A 51 -5.36 -1.57 16.59
C PHE A 51 -4.26 -2.61 16.35
N VAL A 52 -2.99 -2.21 16.40
CA VAL A 52 -1.81 -3.10 16.21
C VAL A 52 -1.74 -4.24 17.23
N ALA A 53 -2.31 -4.04 18.42
CA ALA A 53 -2.35 -5.02 19.50
C ALA A 53 -3.58 -5.95 19.46
N ASP A 54 -4.55 -5.68 18.59
CA ASP A 54 -5.78 -6.45 18.51
C ASP A 54 -5.53 -7.79 17.79
N SER A 55 -5.97 -8.91 18.37
CA SER A 55 -5.73 -10.23 17.77
C SER A 55 -6.47 -10.45 16.45
N ASN A 56 -7.59 -9.76 16.22
CA ASN A 56 -8.42 -9.99 15.04
C ASN A 56 -8.04 -9.08 13.86
N VAL A 57 -7.61 -7.85 14.16
CA VAL A 57 -7.35 -6.80 13.18
C VAL A 57 -5.92 -6.26 13.21
N GLY A 58 -5.07 -6.78 14.10
CA GLY A 58 -3.70 -6.31 14.30
C GLY A 58 -2.81 -6.50 13.09
N GLU A 59 -2.97 -7.58 12.32
CA GLU A 59 -2.24 -7.76 11.05
C GLU A 59 -2.61 -6.70 10.02
N PHE A 60 -3.89 -6.36 9.91
CA PHE A 60 -4.36 -5.31 9.00
C PHE A 60 -3.89 -3.93 9.45
N ALA A 61 -3.93 -3.64 10.75
CA ALA A 61 -3.40 -2.41 11.33
C ALA A 61 -1.89 -2.26 11.07
N ARG A 62 -1.10 -3.33 11.24
CA ARG A 62 0.34 -3.33 10.94
C ARG A 62 0.62 -3.07 9.48
N ALA A 63 -0.11 -3.72 8.57
CA ALA A 63 0.04 -3.50 7.14
C ALA A 63 -0.24 -2.05 6.75
N LEU A 64 -1.26 -1.41 7.35
CA LEU A 64 -1.55 0.01 7.14
C LEU A 64 -0.45 0.94 7.66
N VAL A 65 0.15 0.61 8.81
CA VAL A 65 1.28 1.37 9.37
C VAL A 65 2.53 1.20 8.50
N GLU A 66 2.81 0.00 8.03
CA GLU A 66 3.96 -0.28 7.16
C GLU A 66 3.83 0.45 5.82
N GLU A 67 2.63 0.44 5.24
CA GLU A 67 2.36 1.14 3.98
C GLU A 67 2.40 2.66 4.15
N SER A 68 1.96 3.20 5.29
CA SER A 68 2.06 4.64 5.55
C SER A 68 3.52 5.09 5.75
N GLN A 69 4.40 4.20 6.22
CA GLN A 69 5.83 4.45 6.39
C GLN A 69 6.63 4.22 5.11
N PHE A 70 6.04 3.61 4.08
CA PHE A 70 6.72 3.35 2.82
C PHE A 70 7.08 4.66 2.11
N THR A 71 8.35 5.04 2.19
CA THR A 71 8.91 6.19 1.48
C THR A 71 9.46 5.70 0.14
N ARG A 72 8.85 6.14 -0.97
CA ARG A 72 9.35 5.83 -2.30
C ARG A 72 10.77 6.41 -2.47
N PRO A 73 11.79 5.61 -2.82
CA PRO A 73 13.13 6.14 -3.02
C PRO A 73 13.12 7.12 -4.21
N GLU A 74 13.78 8.26 -4.04
CA GLU A 74 13.98 9.20 -5.12
C GLU A 74 14.87 8.60 -6.20
N PRO A 75 14.55 8.76 -7.49
CA PRO A 75 15.42 8.32 -8.57
C PRO A 75 16.78 9.01 -8.47
N ILE A 76 17.86 8.23 -8.43
CA ILE A 76 19.21 8.78 -8.44
C ILE A 76 19.49 9.37 -9.82
N ALA A 77 19.98 10.61 -9.85
CA ALA A 77 20.49 11.22 -11.07
C ALA A 77 21.73 10.46 -11.55
N TYR A 78 21.57 9.59 -12.54
CA TYR A 78 22.69 8.97 -13.21
C TYR A 78 23.38 10.00 -14.10
N ARG A 79 24.71 10.02 -14.10
CA ARG A 79 25.46 10.79 -15.10
C ARG A 79 25.23 10.13 -16.45
N THR A 80 24.58 10.83 -17.37
CA THR A 80 24.49 10.42 -18.76
C THR A 80 25.88 10.54 -19.39
N TRP A 81 26.44 9.42 -19.83
CA TRP A 81 27.56 9.43 -20.79
C TRP A 81 26.97 9.74 -22.17
N GLY A 82 26.58 11.00 -22.41
CA GLY A 82 25.77 11.31 -23.60
C GLY A 82 25.90 12.74 -24.11
N ASP A 83 25.94 13.74 -23.22
CA ASP A 83 26.05 15.15 -23.65
C ASP A 83 27.47 15.71 -23.56
N ALA A 84 28.37 15.02 -22.85
CA ALA A 84 29.73 15.50 -22.59
C ALA A 84 30.85 14.59 -23.13
N GLY A 85 30.55 13.54 -23.91
CA GLY A 85 31.62 12.57 -24.25
C GLY A 85 31.31 11.44 -25.22
N ILE A 86 30.33 11.58 -26.13
CA ILE A 86 30.26 10.66 -27.28
C ILE A 86 31.07 11.30 -28.41
N ASP A 87 32.17 10.65 -28.79
CA ASP A 87 32.99 11.09 -29.92
C ASP A 87 32.16 11.06 -31.22
N PRO A 88 32.13 12.14 -32.03
CA PRO A 88 31.34 12.20 -33.25
C PRO A 88 31.60 11.08 -34.25
N ALA A 89 32.79 10.48 -34.27
CA ALA A 89 33.09 9.34 -35.16
C ALA A 89 32.32 8.07 -34.76
N SER A 90 31.93 7.97 -33.48
CA SER A 90 31.11 6.84 -33.00
C SER A 90 29.70 6.87 -33.60
N HIS A 91 29.15 8.05 -33.87
CA HIS A 91 27.89 8.19 -34.60
C HIS A 91 27.99 7.79 -36.08
N ALA A 92 29.16 7.96 -36.70
CA ALA A 92 29.37 7.63 -38.11
C ALA A 92 29.38 6.12 -38.36
N GLN A 93 29.88 5.32 -37.41
CA GLN A 93 29.97 3.86 -37.56
C GLN A 93 28.62 3.14 -37.40
N MET A 94 27.65 3.72 -36.68
CA MET A 94 26.33 3.11 -36.50
C MET A 94 25.35 3.36 -37.66
N ARG A 95 25.72 4.16 -38.67
CA ARG A 95 24.88 4.51 -39.83
C ARG A 95 25.26 3.76 -41.12
N GLN A 96 26.29 2.92 -41.09
CA GLN A 96 26.65 1.99 -42.18
C GLN A 96 26.10 0.60 -41.89
#